data_AF-A0A378XEV3-F1
#
_entry.id   AF-A0A378XEV3-F1
#
_cell.length_a   1.000
_cell.length_b   1.000
_cell.length_c   1.000
_cell.angle_alpha   90.00
_cell.angle_beta   90.00
_cell.angle_gamma   90.00
#
_symmetry.space_group_name_H-M   'P 1'
#
loop_
_entity.id
_entity.type
_entity.pdbx_description
1 polymer ?
#
loop_
_entity_poly.entity_id
_entity_poly.type
_entity_poly.pdbx_seq_one_letter_code
_entity_poly.pdbx_strand_id
1 'polypeptide(L)'
;MNTLNFSRRKWLTTIAQASAATAAITAFPAIAKSDAGRVIIVGGGFGGATAARYIKRFNPAIQVTLIEPAKIFYTCPFSNMVLGGLRQMEQIAHRYDNLKTFGIEVVHDLVIAVDTDKKTVRLRDNSTLAYDKLLLSPGIDFRWGAIEGYDEEASLLAPHAWKAGEQTVILKKQLEAMPDNGKFVMVIPEGAFRCPPGPYERASMVAHYLKHHKPKAKLIILDAQDNFSKQSLFEQGWSTFYRDIIERVPLSLGGKVTRIDAKALEAETEFGDLIKADVLNVIPPQQAGLIAQTAGVANETLWVPIEADTFESQAVNDVYVVGDATIAAPMPKSGFSANTQAKVAAAAIVASLAGKEATKGLFANTCYSLIAPDYGISVAGAYTTEAGKMVERSGGVSPMDADEAFRKREADYGADWYAAISLDIWGTHVKA
;
A
#
# COMPACT_ATOMS: atom_id res chain seq x y z
N MET A 1 74.35 -11.11 1.64
CA MET A 1 74.68 -12.17 2.61
C MET A 1 74.34 -13.51 2.00
N ASN A 2 75.24 -14.46 2.23
CA ASN A 2 75.35 -15.82 1.72
C ASN A 2 74.06 -16.60 1.47
N THR A 3 74.10 -17.33 0.35
CA THR A 3 73.26 -18.47 -0.01
C THR A 3 73.34 -19.57 1.05
N LEU A 4 72.18 -20.06 1.50
CA LEU A 4 72.06 -21.30 2.28
C LEU A 4 71.23 -22.32 1.51
N ASN A 5 71.93 -23.35 1.03
CA ASN A 5 71.43 -24.56 0.41
C ASN A 5 70.59 -25.38 1.41
N PHE A 6 69.29 -25.54 1.17
CA PHE A 6 68.45 -26.49 1.92
C PHE A 6 68.28 -27.79 1.13
N SER A 7 68.92 -28.85 1.63
CA SER A 7 68.86 -30.21 1.10
C SER A 7 67.52 -30.90 1.42
N ARG A 8 66.91 -31.50 0.40
CA ARG A 8 65.65 -32.29 0.40
C ARG A 8 65.58 -33.46 1.39
N ARG A 9 66.66 -33.79 2.12
CA ARG A 9 66.69 -34.93 3.08
C ARG A 9 66.25 -34.60 4.51
N LYS A 10 65.97 -33.34 4.85
CA LYS A 10 65.58 -32.93 6.23
C LYS A 10 64.09 -32.59 6.41
N TRP A 11 63.28 -32.76 5.36
CA TRP A 11 61.84 -32.40 5.36
C TRP A 11 60.90 -33.61 5.39
N LEU A 12 61.40 -34.84 5.16
CA LEU A 12 60.58 -36.06 5.10
C LEU A 12 60.64 -36.92 6.38
N THR A 13 61.38 -36.49 7.41
CA THR A 13 61.53 -37.25 8.67
C THR A 13 60.78 -36.66 9.85
N THR A 14 60.08 -35.52 9.69
CA THR A 14 59.33 -34.88 10.79
C THR A 14 57.81 -35.08 10.69
N ILE A 15 57.32 -35.88 9.73
CA ILE A 15 55.88 -36.14 9.49
C ILE A 15 55.41 -37.49 10.08
N ALA A 16 56.29 -38.29 10.70
CA ALA A 16 55.94 -39.69 11.03
C ALA A 16 55.84 -40.04 12.53
N GLN A 17 55.85 -39.07 13.46
CA GLN A 17 55.74 -39.36 14.89
C GLN A 17 54.97 -38.29 15.67
N ALA A 18 53.65 -38.27 15.48
CA ALA A 18 52.69 -37.75 16.47
C ALA A 18 51.28 -38.29 16.16
N SER A 19 51.16 -39.61 16.00
CA SER A 19 49.91 -40.31 15.80
C SER A 19 49.71 -41.32 16.92
N ALA A 20 49.25 -40.83 18.08
CA ALA A 20 48.47 -41.56 19.09
C ALA A 20 48.19 -40.63 20.29
N ALA A 21 46.97 -40.73 20.83
CA ALA A 21 46.47 -40.12 22.07
C ALA A 21 45.94 -38.67 22.01
N THR A 22 44.74 -38.50 21.45
CA THR A 22 43.64 -37.75 22.11
C THR A 22 42.33 -37.96 21.34
N ALA A 23 41.57 -38.99 21.72
CA ALA A 23 40.21 -39.21 21.25
C ALA A 23 39.29 -39.44 22.45
N ALA A 24 38.99 -38.34 23.15
CA ALA A 24 37.79 -38.17 23.95
C ALA A 24 37.61 -36.66 24.14
N ILE A 25 36.66 -36.08 23.40
CA ILE A 25 35.78 -34.96 23.76
C ILE A 25 34.98 -34.58 22.51
N THR A 26 33.66 -34.75 22.64
CA THR A 26 32.56 -34.19 21.84
C THR A 26 32.52 -34.52 20.34
N ALA A 27 31.66 -35.48 20.01
CA ALA A 27 30.74 -35.26 18.89
C ALA A 27 30.01 -33.94 19.16
N PHE A 28 30.51 -32.85 18.58
CA PHE A 28 29.64 -31.72 18.30
C PHE A 28 28.56 -32.26 17.37
N PRO A 29 27.26 -32.06 17.65
CA PRO A 29 26.29 -32.24 16.59
C PRO A 29 26.78 -31.38 15.44
N ALA A 30 26.72 -31.91 14.22
CA ALA A 30 26.79 -31.08 13.03
C ALA A 30 25.96 -29.85 13.34
N ILE A 31 26.57 -28.66 13.34
CA ILE A 31 25.84 -27.41 13.46
C ILE A 31 24.82 -27.52 12.33
N ALA A 32 23.59 -27.86 12.70
CA ALA A 32 22.45 -27.79 11.82
C ALA A 32 22.58 -26.41 11.18
N LYS A 33 22.54 -26.32 9.84
CA LYS A 33 22.43 -25.04 9.15
C LYS A 33 21.49 -24.19 9.99
N SER A 34 22.02 -23.15 10.64
CA SER A 34 21.20 -22.28 11.46
C SER A 34 20.11 -21.79 10.52
N ASP A 35 18.87 -22.21 10.76
CA ASP A 35 17.72 -21.78 9.97
C ASP A 35 17.79 -20.25 9.93
N ALA A 36 17.92 -19.65 8.74
CA ALA A 36 18.19 -18.21 8.62
C ALA A 36 17.02 -17.34 9.14
N GLY A 37 15.93 -18.00 9.54
CA GLY A 37 14.73 -17.43 10.12
C GLY A 37 13.52 -17.76 9.27
N ARG A 38 12.36 -17.83 9.93
CA ARG A 38 11.04 -17.91 9.31
C ARG A 38 10.34 -16.57 9.43
N VAL A 39 9.97 -16.00 8.29
CA VAL A 39 9.19 -14.76 8.21
C VAL A 39 7.82 -15.06 7.62
N ILE A 40 6.79 -14.75 8.38
CA ILE A 40 5.41 -14.75 7.88
C ILE A 40 5.02 -13.33 7.50
N ILE A 41 4.38 -13.19 6.34
CA ILE A 41 3.91 -11.91 5.83
C ILE A 41 2.41 -12.01 5.56
N VAL A 42 1.62 -11.09 6.12
CA VAL A 42 0.17 -11.07 5.98
C VAL A 42 -0.25 -9.89 5.10
N GLY A 43 -0.80 -10.20 3.93
CA GLY A 43 -1.26 -9.24 2.92
C GLY A 43 -0.30 -9.11 1.74
N GLY A 44 -0.76 -9.46 0.53
CA GLY A 44 0.02 -9.47 -0.71
C GLY A 44 -0.06 -8.18 -1.52
N GLY A 45 -0.40 -7.05 -0.89
CA GLY A 45 -0.48 -5.74 -1.54
C GLY A 45 0.88 -5.05 -1.70
N PHE A 46 0.86 -3.73 -1.86
CA PHE A 46 2.06 -2.92 -2.09
C PHE A 46 3.16 -3.13 -1.04
N GLY A 47 2.80 -3.23 0.24
CA GLY A 47 3.78 -3.41 1.32
C GLY A 47 4.27 -4.86 1.42
N GLY A 48 3.38 -5.81 1.67
CA GLY A 48 3.78 -7.19 1.96
C GLY A 48 4.45 -7.92 0.79
N ALA A 49 4.01 -7.72 -0.46
CA ALA A 49 4.71 -8.31 -1.61
C ALA A 49 6.11 -7.71 -1.81
N THR A 50 6.28 -6.39 -1.57
CA THR A 50 7.60 -5.76 -1.57
C THR A 50 8.48 -6.37 -0.48
N ALA A 51 7.99 -6.46 0.75
CA ALA A 51 8.74 -7.01 1.87
C ALA A 51 9.18 -8.45 1.59
N ALA A 52 8.26 -9.29 1.10
CA ALA A 52 8.55 -10.68 0.76
C ALA A 52 9.71 -10.80 -0.24
N ARG A 53 9.64 -10.01 -1.32
CA ARG A 53 10.69 -9.97 -2.35
C ARG A 53 12.02 -9.46 -1.80
N TYR A 54 12.00 -8.39 -1.02
CA TYR A 54 13.22 -7.77 -0.54
C TYR A 54 13.90 -8.57 0.58
N ILE A 55 13.15 -9.27 1.44
CA ILE A 55 13.72 -10.22 2.40
C ILE A 55 14.47 -11.34 1.67
N LYS A 56 13.85 -11.96 0.66
CA LYS A 56 14.53 -12.99 -0.17
C LYS A 56 15.73 -12.43 -0.92
N ARG A 57 15.67 -11.18 -1.40
CA ARG A 57 16.78 -10.51 -2.08
C ARG A 57 17.96 -10.24 -1.14
N PHE A 58 17.70 -9.83 0.10
CA PHE A 58 18.73 -9.53 1.09
C PHE A 58 19.34 -10.80 1.70
N ASN A 59 18.52 -11.82 1.95
CA ASN A 59 19.00 -13.12 2.40
C ASN A 59 18.14 -14.27 1.84
N PRO A 60 18.60 -14.94 0.76
CA PRO A 60 17.87 -16.03 0.14
C PRO A 60 17.65 -17.27 1.02
N ALA A 61 18.38 -17.41 2.13
CA ALA A 61 18.24 -18.54 3.04
C ALA A 61 17.02 -18.40 3.98
N ILE A 62 16.46 -17.20 4.15
CA ILE A 62 15.27 -16.98 4.98
C ILE A 62 14.06 -17.67 4.33
N GLN A 63 13.29 -18.36 5.15
CA GLN A 63 12.00 -18.95 4.77
C GLN A 63 10.94 -17.85 4.83
N VAL A 64 10.31 -17.55 3.70
CA VAL A 64 9.30 -16.48 3.59
C VAL A 64 8.00 -17.07 3.10
N THR A 65 6.96 -16.94 3.92
CA THR A 65 5.58 -17.34 3.59
C THR A 65 4.71 -16.09 3.55
N LEU A 66 4.23 -15.74 2.35
CA LEU A 66 3.27 -14.67 2.11
C LEU A 66 1.85 -15.24 2.09
N ILE A 67 0.99 -14.75 2.98
CA ILE A 67 -0.40 -15.18 3.10
C ILE A 67 -1.30 -14.08 2.55
N GLU A 68 -2.06 -14.40 1.52
CA GLU A 68 -2.96 -13.48 0.83
C GLU A 68 -4.17 -14.22 0.25
N PRO A 69 -5.40 -13.94 0.71
CA PRO A 69 -6.58 -14.67 0.26
C PRO A 69 -6.88 -14.47 -1.23
N ALA A 70 -6.61 -13.28 -1.79
CA ALA A 70 -6.88 -12.99 -3.19
C ALA A 70 -5.86 -13.66 -4.11
N LYS A 71 -6.34 -14.29 -5.19
CA LYS A 71 -5.47 -14.86 -6.24
C LYS A 71 -4.95 -13.81 -7.23
N ILE A 72 -5.63 -12.66 -7.29
CA ILE A 72 -5.31 -11.53 -8.15
C ILE A 72 -5.41 -10.27 -7.30
N PHE A 73 -4.36 -9.46 -7.33
CA PHE A 73 -4.34 -8.14 -6.70
C PHE A 73 -4.71 -7.08 -7.74
N TYR A 74 -5.83 -6.40 -7.52
CA TYR A 74 -6.19 -5.23 -8.32
C TYR A 74 -5.68 -3.96 -7.63
N THR A 75 -4.87 -3.16 -8.32
CA THR A 75 -4.38 -1.91 -7.73
C THR A 75 -5.49 -0.87 -7.68
N CYS A 76 -5.67 -0.24 -6.51
CA CYS A 76 -6.48 0.97 -6.40
C CYS A 76 -5.85 2.16 -7.15
N PRO A 77 -4.52 2.38 -7.12
CA PRO A 77 -3.86 3.23 -8.10
C PRO A 77 -4.24 2.80 -9.53
N PHE A 78 -4.45 3.77 -10.42
CA PHE A 78 -4.89 3.57 -11.80
C PHE A 78 -6.31 3.00 -12.00
N SER A 79 -7.02 2.59 -10.94
CA SER A 79 -8.45 2.22 -11.06
C SER A 79 -9.34 3.39 -11.49
N ASN A 80 -8.95 4.63 -11.18
CA ASN A 80 -9.62 5.83 -11.69
C ASN A 80 -9.53 5.93 -13.23
N MET A 81 -8.47 5.42 -13.85
CA MET A 81 -8.33 5.38 -15.31
C MET A 81 -9.31 4.37 -15.93
N VAL A 82 -9.67 3.32 -15.19
CA VAL A 82 -10.75 2.40 -15.61
C VAL A 82 -12.08 3.13 -15.59
N LEU A 83 -12.37 3.93 -14.55
CA LEU A 83 -13.57 4.76 -14.49
C LEU A 83 -13.62 5.75 -15.66
N GLY A 84 -12.50 6.41 -15.94
CA GLY A 84 -12.32 7.33 -17.07
C GLY A 84 -12.36 6.68 -18.46
N GLY A 85 -12.34 5.35 -18.56
CA GLY A 85 -12.31 4.62 -19.84
C GLY A 85 -10.94 4.59 -20.53
N LEU A 86 -9.87 4.92 -19.81
CA LEU A 86 -8.49 4.96 -20.31
C LEU A 86 -7.73 3.65 -20.06
N ARG A 87 -8.24 2.78 -19.20
CA ARG A 87 -7.67 1.44 -18.91
C ARG A 87 -8.77 0.40 -18.69
N GLN A 88 -8.38 -0.87 -18.80
CA GLN A 88 -9.18 -2.03 -18.43
C GLN A 88 -8.73 -2.62 -17.09
N MET A 89 -9.61 -3.38 -16.43
CA MET A 89 -9.32 -4.01 -15.12
C MET A 89 -8.12 -4.95 -15.19
N GLU A 90 -7.91 -5.63 -16.31
CA GLU A 90 -6.79 -6.55 -16.53
C GLU A 90 -5.44 -5.82 -16.54
N GLN A 91 -5.42 -4.55 -16.94
CA GLN A 91 -4.21 -3.73 -16.95
C GLN A 91 -3.79 -3.25 -15.56
N ILE A 92 -4.65 -3.44 -14.55
CA ILE A 92 -4.37 -3.13 -13.15
C ILE A 92 -4.37 -4.38 -12.26
N ALA A 93 -4.36 -5.57 -12.88
CA ALA A 93 -4.38 -6.87 -12.22
C ALA A 93 -2.96 -7.44 -12.10
N HIS A 94 -2.60 -7.90 -10.90
CA HIS A 94 -1.30 -8.52 -10.61
C HIS A 94 -1.49 -9.91 -10.04
N ARG A 95 -0.62 -10.83 -10.44
CA ARG A 95 -0.63 -12.22 -9.96
C ARG A 95 0.63 -12.48 -9.13
N TYR A 96 0.54 -13.50 -8.29
CA TYR A 96 1.62 -13.86 -7.37
C TYR A 96 2.59 -14.92 -7.91
N ASP A 97 2.39 -15.37 -9.15
CA ASP A 97 3.17 -16.47 -9.75
C ASP A 97 4.67 -16.11 -9.86
N ASN A 98 4.98 -14.85 -10.19
CA ASN A 98 6.35 -14.34 -10.23
C ASN A 98 7.02 -14.33 -8.85
N LEU A 99 6.28 -14.07 -7.77
CA LEU A 99 6.85 -14.09 -6.42
C LEU A 99 7.38 -15.48 -6.04
N LYS A 100 6.71 -16.54 -6.49
CA LYS A 100 7.17 -17.92 -6.29
C LYS A 100 8.53 -18.18 -6.93
N THR A 101 8.82 -17.55 -8.08
CA THR A 101 10.12 -17.66 -8.75
C THR A 101 11.27 -17.01 -7.96
N PHE A 102 10.95 -16.11 -7.02
CA PHE A 102 11.91 -15.53 -6.07
C PHE A 102 12.10 -16.37 -4.79
N GLY A 103 11.53 -17.58 -4.73
CA GLY A 103 11.63 -18.47 -3.58
C GLY A 103 10.76 -18.05 -2.40
N ILE A 104 9.64 -17.39 -2.68
CA ILE A 104 8.59 -17.02 -1.72
C ILE A 104 7.49 -18.08 -1.79
N GLU A 105 7.10 -18.63 -0.65
CA GLU A 105 5.89 -19.44 -0.56
C GLU A 105 4.68 -18.50 -0.51
N VAL A 106 3.70 -18.72 -1.38
CA VAL A 106 2.46 -17.92 -1.41
C VAL A 106 1.29 -18.82 -1.03
N VAL A 107 0.66 -18.53 0.10
CA VAL A 107 -0.49 -19.25 0.64
C VAL A 107 -1.74 -18.41 0.40
N HIS A 108 -2.68 -18.97 -0.37
CA HIS A 108 -3.97 -18.33 -0.64
C HIS A 108 -5.00 -18.67 0.43
N ASP A 109 -4.84 -18.08 1.60
CA ASP A 109 -5.84 -18.13 2.67
C ASP A 109 -5.86 -16.83 3.47
N LEU A 110 -6.79 -16.72 4.42
CA LEU A 110 -6.96 -15.59 5.32
C LEU A 110 -6.37 -15.91 6.69
N VAL A 111 -5.54 -15.02 7.23
CA VAL A 111 -5.15 -15.06 8.64
C VAL A 111 -6.28 -14.51 9.49
N ILE A 112 -6.73 -15.29 10.48
CA ILE A 112 -7.86 -14.94 11.34
C ILE A 112 -7.47 -14.73 12.81
N ALA A 113 -6.25 -15.11 13.20
CA ALA A 113 -5.71 -14.79 14.52
C ALA A 113 -4.18 -14.76 14.50
N VAL A 114 -3.61 -13.98 15.42
CA VAL A 114 -2.18 -13.95 15.72
C VAL A 114 -2.02 -14.19 17.21
N ASP A 115 -1.18 -15.17 17.58
CA ASP A 115 -0.74 -15.39 18.95
C ASP A 115 0.69 -14.88 19.05
N THR A 116 0.86 -13.67 19.57
CA THR A 116 2.15 -12.96 19.62
C THR A 116 3.08 -13.55 20.67
N ASP A 117 2.54 -14.17 21.71
CA ASP A 117 3.33 -14.83 22.76
C ASP A 117 3.93 -16.13 22.27
N LYS A 118 3.13 -16.94 21.55
CA LYS A 118 3.59 -18.20 20.93
C LYS A 118 4.26 -17.99 19.58
N LYS A 119 4.22 -16.78 19.03
CA LYS A 119 4.68 -16.41 17.69
C LYS A 119 4.09 -17.30 16.59
N THR A 120 2.76 -17.36 16.55
CA THR A 120 2.04 -18.11 15.51
C THR A 120 0.93 -17.30 14.88
N VAL A 121 0.60 -17.62 13.63
CA VAL A 121 -0.61 -17.16 12.96
C VAL A 121 -1.53 -18.35 12.71
N ARG A 122 -2.84 -18.13 12.83
CA ARG A 122 -3.86 -19.13 12.51
C ARG A 122 -4.63 -18.72 11.27
N LEU A 123 -4.73 -19.64 10.32
CA LEU A 123 -5.45 -19.43 9.07
C LEU A 123 -6.92 -19.85 9.23
N ARG A 124 -7.73 -19.45 8.26
CA ARG A 124 -9.16 -19.76 8.23
C ARG A 124 -9.44 -21.26 8.12
N ASP A 125 -8.56 -22.02 7.47
CA ASP A 125 -8.63 -23.49 7.44
C ASP A 125 -8.23 -24.16 8.78
N ASN A 126 -7.91 -23.38 9.81
CA ASN A 126 -7.41 -23.77 11.12
C ASN A 126 -5.96 -24.31 11.17
N SER A 127 -5.22 -24.24 10.07
CA SER A 127 -3.78 -24.44 10.12
C SER A 127 -3.11 -23.33 10.93
N THR A 128 -2.01 -23.68 11.59
CA THR A 128 -1.21 -22.77 12.42
C THR A 128 0.22 -22.76 11.90
N LEU A 129 0.75 -21.58 11.64
CA LEU A 129 2.11 -21.39 11.14
C LEU A 129 2.92 -20.60 12.16
N ALA A 130 4.11 -21.09 12.50
CA ALA A 130 5.04 -20.43 13.42
C ALA A 130 5.95 -19.47 12.68
N TYR A 131 6.30 -18.35 13.32
CA TYR A 131 7.21 -17.35 12.78
C TYR A 131 8.32 -17.02 13.78
N ASP A 132 9.47 -16.59 13.26
CA ASP A 132 10.48 -15.90 14.07
C ASP A 132 10.24 -14.39 14.02
N LYS A 133 9.79 -13.89 12.85
CA LYS A 133 9.35 -12.51 12.61
C LYS A 133 8.04 -12.49 11.83
N LEU A 134 7.13 -11.58 12.18
CA LEU A 134 5.85 -11.37 11.49
C LEU A 134 5.83 -9.99 10.85
N LEU A 135 5.41 -9.88 9.59
CA LEU A 135 5.12 -8.60 8.95
C LEU A 135 3.66 -8.52 8.55
N LEU A 136 2.96 -7.51 9.07
CA LEU A 136 1.57 -7.19 8.73
C LEU A 136 1.54 -6.06 7.70
N SER A 137 0.91 -6.31 6.55
CA SER A 137 0.56 -5.27 5.58
C SER A 137 -0.90 -5.41 5.13
N PRO A 138 -1.87 -5.32 6.06
CA PRO A 138 -3.26 -5.63 5.77
C PRO A 138 -4.00 -4.49 5.04
N GLY A 139 -3.31 -3.37 4.78
CA GLY A 139 -3.92 -2.18 4.21
C GLY A 139 -4.93 -1.54 5.17
N ILE A 140 -6.01 -1.02 4.59
CA ILE A 140 -7.12 -0.43 5.33
C ILE A 140 -8.25 -1.44 5.53
N ASP A 141 -9.03 -1.23 6.58
CA ASP A 141 -10.45 -1.57 6.56
C ASP A 141 -11.34 -0.33 6.64
N PHE A 142 -12.62 -0.52 6.40
CA PHE A 142 -13.62 0.52 6.55
C PHE A 142 -14.22 0.50 7.95
N ARG A 143 -14.57 1.69 8.44
CA ARG A 143 -15.33 1.85 9.68
C ARG A 143 -16.82 1.78 9.33
N TRP A 144 -17.31 0.57 9.08
CA TRP A 144 -18.71 0.34 8.77
C TRP A 144 -19.63 0.90 9.85
N GLY A 145 -20.71 1.57 9.45
CA GLY A 145 -21.61 2.29 10.36
C GLY A 145 -21.09 3.62 10.88
N ALA A 146 -19.90 4.09 10.47
CA ALA A 146 -19.42 5.44 10.81
C ALA A 146 -20.20 6.56 10.10
N ILE A 147 -20.85 6.24 8.98
CA ILE A 147 -21.89 7.06 8.35
C ILE A 147 -23.19 6.29 8.54
N GLU A 148 -24.23 6.95 9.04
CA GLU A 148 -25.51 6.30 9.31
C GLU A 148 -26.08 5.68 8.01
N GLY A 149 -26.56 4.44 8.08
CA GLY A 149 -27.13 3.74 6.91
C GLY A 149 -26.10 3.21 5.91
N TYR A 150 -24.79 3.31 6.19
CA TYR A 150 -23.74 2.81 5.30
C TYR A 150 -22.90 1.68 5.93
N ASP A 151 -23.17 0.46 5.46
CA ASP A 151 -22.50 -0.79 5.80
C ASP A 151 -21.93 -1.48 4.54
N GLU A 152 -21.48 -2.73 4.69
CA GLU A 152 -20.87 -3.50 3.61
C GLU A 152 -21.89 -3.82 2.51
N GLU A 153 -23.13 -4.14 2.86
CA GLU A 153 -24.22 -4.39 1.93
C GLU A 153 -24.64 -3.14 1.16
N ALA A 154 -24.76 -1.99 1.85
CA ALA A 154 -25.03 -0.70 1.23
C ALA A 154 -23.96 -0.33 0.19
N SER A 155 -22.71 -0.73 0.43
CA SER A 155 -21.61 -0.49 -0.51
C SER A 155 -21.74 -1.26 -1.83
N LEU A 156 -22.62 -2.26 -1.96
CA LEU A 156 -22.89 -2.89 -3.25
C LEU A 156 -23.82 -2.04 -4.14
N LEU A 157 -24.58 -1.13 -3.53
CA LEU A 157 -25.48 -0.21 -4.21
C LEU A 157 -24.84 1.18 -4.41
N ALA A 158 -24.13 1.67 -3.39
CA ALA A 158 -23.40 2.93 -3.43
C ALA A 158 -21.90 2.65 -3.25
N PRO A 159 -21.19 2.17 -4.28
CA PRO A 159 -19.85 1.59 -4.15
C PRO A 159 -18.81 2.58 -3.67
N HIS A 160 -17.88 2.12 -2.82
CA HIS A 160 -16.73 2.90 -2.38
C HIS A 160 -15.60 2.89 -3.40
N ALA A 161 -15.37 1.75 -4.06
CA ALA A 161 -14.24 1.51 -4.96
C ALA A 161 -12.86 1.96 -4.42
N TRP A 162 -12.69 2.00 -3.09
CA TRP A 162 -11.43 2.27 -2.37
C TRP A 162 -10.56 1.03 -2.08
N LYS A 163 -11.17 -0.15 -2.27
CA LYS A 163 -10.48 -1.42 -2.55
C LYS A 163 -10.91 -1.77 -3.97
N ALA A 164 -9.95 -1.88 -4.90
CA ALA A 164 -10.25 -2.12 -6.31
C ALA A 164 -10.67 -3.58 -6.56
N GLY A 165 -11.10 -3.87 -7.78
CA GLY A 165 -11.65 -5.17 -8.16
C GLY A 165 -13.15 -5.04 -8.40
N GLU A 166 -13.94 -5.88 -7.72
CA GLU A 166 -15.40 -5.91 -7.86
C GLU A 166 -16.06 -4.54 -7.68
N GLN A 167 -15.68 -3.80 -6.64
CA GLN A 167 -16.22 -2.46 -6.36
C GLN A 167 -15.92 -1.44 -7.47
N THR A 168 -14.75 -1.53 -8.12
CA THR A 168 -14.44 -0.69 -9.31
C THR A 168 -15.35 -1.05 -10.48
N VAL A 169 -15.61 -2.35 -10.70
CA VAL A 169 -16.49 -2.84 -11.76
C VAL A 169 -17.94 -2.41 -11.52
N ILE A 170 -18.43 -2.50 -10.27
CA ILE A 170 -19.78 -2.02 -9.89
C ILE A 170 -19.89 -0.53 -10.21
N LEU A 171 -18.96 0.29 -9.72
CA LEU A 171 -18.99 1.74 -9.95
C LEU A 171 -18.90 2.09 -11.44
N LYS A 172 -18.06 1.39 -12.21
CA LYS A 172 -17.95 1.59 -13.66
C LYS A 172 -19.26 1.28 -14.38
N LYS A 173 -19.90 0.14 -14.05
CA LYS A 173 -21.20 -0.24 -14.63
C LYS A 173 -22.29 0.78 -14.31
N GLN A 174 -22.34 1.28 -13.08
CA GLN A 174 -23.29 2.33 -12.68
C GLN A 174 -23.04 3.62 -13.45
N LEU A 175 -21.78 4.05 -13.59
CA LEU A 175 -21.40 5.23 -14.37
C LEU A 175 -21.79 5.12 -15.85
N GLU A 176 -21.61 3.95 -16.48
CA GLU A 176 -21.99 3.72 -17.88
C GLU A 176 -23.50 3.72 -18.10
N ALA A 177 -24.23 3.13 -17.14
CA ALA A 177 -25.69 3.04 -17.15
C ALA A 177 -26.38 4.37 -16.77
N MET A 178 -25.66 5.31 -16.15
CA MET A 178 -26.20 6.60 -15.72
C MET A 178 -26.84 7.37 -16.91
N PRO A 179 -28.00 8.03 -16.70
CA PRO A 179 -28.59 8.92 -17.70
C PRO A 179 -27.65 10.06 -18.11
N ASP A 180 -27.79 10.57 -19.35
CA ASP A 180 -26.97 11.68 -19.88
C ASP A 180 -27.06 12.94 -19.01
N ASN A 181 -28.22 13.20 -18.39
CA ASN A 181 -28.46 14.32 -17.47
C ASN A 181 -28.36 13.92 -15.98
N GLY A 182 -27.77 12.77 -15.67
CA GLY A 182 -27.71 12.24 -14.31
C GLY A 182 -26.70 12.96 -13.41
N LYS A 183 -26.82 12.73 -12.10
CA LYS A 183 -25.91 13.23 -11.07
C LYS A 183 -25.04 12.11 -10.53
N PHE A 184 -23.74 12.28 -10.69
CA PHE A 184 -22.74 11.48 -9.98
C PHE A 184 -22.40 12.21 -8.67
N VAL A 185 -22.69 11.61 -7.52
CA VAL A 185 -22.38 12.19 -6.21
C VAL A 185 -21.25 11.39 -5.58
N MET A 186 -20.21 12.08 -5.11
CA MET A 186 -19.07 11.48 -4.43
C MET A 186 -18.98 12.02 -3.01
N VAL A 187 -18.88 11.11 -2.03
CA VAL A 187 -18.73 11.45 -0.60
C VAL A 187 -17.30 11.15 -0.17
N ILE A 188 -16.61 12.15 0.37
CA ILE A 188 -15.22 12.07 0.85
C ILE A 188 -15.22 12.12 2.40
N PRO A 189 -14.52 11.21 3.08
CA PRO A 189 -14.53 11.15 4.54
C PRO A 189 -13.58 12.18 5.16
N GLU A 190 -13.77 12.45 6.45
CA GLU A 190 -12.83 13.22 7.26
C GLU A 190 -11.61 12.37 7.70
N GLY A 191 -10.55 13.04 8.15
CA GLY A 191 -9.41 12.41 8.80
C GLY A 191 -8.44 11.69 7.86
N ALA A 192 -7.67 10.75 8.40
CA ALA A 192 -6.65 10.04 7.64
C ALA A 192 -7.27 8.91 6.80
N PHE A 193 -7.06 8.94 5.49
CA PHE A 193 -7.50 7.90 4.56
C PHE A 193 -6.42 7.57 3.51
N ARG A 194 -6.56 6.41 2.87
CA ARG A 194 -5.69 5.95 1.77
C ARG A 194 -5.74 6.94 0.62
N CYS A 195 -4.57 7.35 0.15
CA CYS A 195 -4.33 8.21 -1.01
C CYS A 195 -5.11 9.54 -0.95
N PRO A 196 -4.61 10.54 -0.20
CA PRO A 196 -5.28 11.84 -0.08
C PRO A 196 -5.70 12.53 -1.40
N PRO A 197 -4.92 12.51 -2.49
CA PRO A 197 -5.35 13.11 -3.77
C PRO A 197 -6.30 12.19 -4.59
N GLY A 198 -6.49 10.95 -4.17
CA GLY A 198 -7.25 9.93 -4.91
C GLY A 198 -8.69 10.29 -5.24
N PRO A 199 -9.47 10.92 -4.32
CA PRO A 199 -10.86 11.26 -4.62
C PRO A 199 -10.94 12.33 -5.72
N TYR A 200 -9.99 13.26 -5.70
CA TYR A 200 -9.95 14.40 -6.63
C TYR A 200 -9.44 13.98 -8.02
N GLU A 201 -8.54 12.99 -8.09
CA GLU A 201 -8.24 12.28 -9.34
C GLU A 201 -9.47 11.55 -9.86
N ARG A 202 -10.22 10.85 -8.99
CA ARG A 202 -11.47 10.18 -9.37
C ARG A 202 -12.47 11.17 -9.95
N ALA A 203 -12.69 12.30 -9.28
CA ALA A 203 -13.56 13.36 -9.79
C ALA A 203 -13.14 13.80 -11.19
N SER A 204 -11.83 13.95 -11.42
CA SER A 204 -11.29 14.32 -12.72
C SER A 204 -11.53 13.26 -13.80
N MET A 205 -11.30 11.98 -13.49
CA MET A 205 -11.50 10.88 -14.45
C MET A 205 -12.97 10.55 -14.70
N VAL A 206 -13.83 10.69 -13.70
CA VAL A 206 -15.28 10.60 -13.89
C VAL A 206 -15.76 11.78 -14.74
N ALA A 207 -15.36 13.02 -14.42
CA ALA A 207 -15.69 14.18 -15.23
C ALA A 207 -15.18 14.08 -16.67
N HIS A 208 -13.99 13.50 -16.87
CA HIS A 208 -13.47 13.16 -18.19
C HIS A 208 -14.44 12.22 -18.94
N TYR A 209 -14.86 11.13 -18.31
CA TYR A 209 -15.83 10.21 -18.91
C TYR A 209 -17.16 10.90 -19.23
N LEU A 210 -17.72 11.67 -18.27
CA LEU A 210 -18.98 12.41 -18.43
C LEU A 210 -18.91 13.40 -19.58
N LYS A 211 -17.83 14.19 -19.69
CA LYS A 211 -17.63 15.15 -20.78
C LYS A 211 -17.77 14.52 -22.17
N HIS A 212 -17.31 13.28 -22.34
CA HIS A 212 -17.28 12.60 -23.63
C HIS A 212 -18.52 11.71 -23.91
N HIS A 213 -19.21 11.23 -22.86
CA HIS A 213 -20.29 10.25 -23.01
C HIS A 213 -21.64 10.69 -22.45
N LYS A 214 -21.64 11.63 -21.49
CA LYS A 214 -22.79 12.13 -20.73
C LYS A 214 -22.68 13.65 -20.50
N PRO A 215 -22.53 14.49 -21.54
CA PRO A 215 -22.15 15.90 -21.39
C PRO A 215 -23.16 16.78 -20.62
N LYS A 216 -24.38 16.29 -20.37
CA LYS A 216 -25.38 17.00 -19.54
C LYS A 216 -25.31 16.62 -18.06
N ALA A 217 -24.49 15.64 -17.70
CA ALA A 217 -24.38 15.15 -16.34
C ALA A 217 -23.59 16.13 -15.47
N LYS A 218 -23.80 16.00 -14.16
CA LYS A 218 -23.06 16.77 -13.15
C LYS A 218 -22.37 15.82 -12.18
N LEU A 219 -21.22 16.25 -11.68
CA LEU A 219 -20.48 15.60 -10.61
C LEU A 219 -20.50 16.51 -9.38
N ILE A 220 -21.04 16.02 -8.27
CA ILE A 220 -21.09 16.74 -6.99
C ILE A 220 -20.14 16.03 -6.02
N ILE A 221 -19.20 16.78 -5.45
CA ILE A 221 -18.31 16.32 -4.40
C ILE A 221 -18.82 16.86 -3.06
N LEU A 222 -19.24 15.96 -2.18
CA LEU A 222 -19.56 16.25 -0.79
C LEU A 222 -18.32 15.93 0.05
N ASP A 223 -17.59 16.97 0.44
CA ASP A 223 -16.26 16.86 1.04
C ASP A 223 -16.31 17.21 2.53
N ALA A 224 -15.94 16.26 3.39
CA ALA A 224 -15.81 16.49 4.83
C ALA A 224 -14.51 17.25 5.19
N GLN A 225 -13.87 17.92 4.23
CA GLN A 225 -12.66 18.72 4.42
C GLN A 225 -12.75 20.05 3.64
N ASP A 226 -12.14 21.10 4.19
CA ASP A 226 -11.98 22.38 3.48
C ASP A 226 -10.79 22.38 2.52
N ASN A 227 -9.67 21.82 2.97
CA ASN A 227 -8.43 21.76 2.21
C ASN A 227 -8.08 20.33 1.83
N PHE A 228 -7.47 20.15 0.66
CA PHE A 228 -7.02 18.84 0.21
C PHE A 228 -5.69 18.85 -0.56
N SER A 229 -5.11 17.65 -0.73
CA SER A 229 -3.81 17.48 -1.39
C SER A 229 -3.85 17.98 -2.83
N LYS A 230 -2.92 18.88 -3.17
CA LYS A 230 -2.80 19.50 -4.52
C LYS A 230 -4.01 20.33 -4.94
N GLN A 231 -4.79 20.87 -4.00
CA GLN A 231 -6.05 21.58 -4.28
C GLN A 231 -5.95 22.60 -5.41
N SER A 232 -5.02 23.55 -5.34
CA SER A 232 -4.89 24.60 -6.37
C SER A 232 -4.62 24.03 -7.77
N LEU A 233 -3.85 22.95 -7.87
CA LEU A 233 -3.56 22.29 -9.15
C LEU A 233 -4.81 21.59 -9.72
N PHE A 234 -5.57 20.91 -8.86
CA PHE A 234 -6.84 20.30 -9.26
C PHE A 234 -7.85 21.35 -9.69
N GLU A 235 -8.04 22.41 -8.91
CA GLU A 235 -8.97 23.50 -9.23
C GLU A 235 -8.59 24.23 -10.53
N GLN A 236 -7.29 24.45 -10.79
CA GLN A 236 -6.81 24.98 -12.07
C GLN A 236 -7.17 24.06 -13.24
N GLY A 237 -6.91 22.76 -13.09
CA GLY A 237 -7.26 21.77 -14.10
C GLY A 237 -8.77 21.66 -14.33
N TRP A 238 -9.57 21.64 -13.26
CA TRP A 238 -11.04 21.60 -13.36
C TRP A 238 -11.60 22.84 -14.01
N SER A 239 -11.12 24.03 -13.64
CA SER A 239 -11.52 25.29 -14.28
C SER A 239 -11.24 25.31 -15.78
N THR A 240 -10.20 24.60 -16.22
CA THR A 240 -9.80 24.47 -17.63
C THR A 240 -10.63 23.42 -18.38
N PHE A 241 -10.83 22.23 -17.79
CA PHE A 241 -11.39 21.08 -18.52
C PHE A 241 -12.85 20.76 -18.21
N TYR A 242 -13.31 21.05 -16.99
CA TYR A 242 -14.53 20.48 -16.40
C TYR A 242 -15.34 21.48 -15.53
N ARG A 243 -15.18 22.79 -15.75
CA ARG A 243 -15.82 23.85 -14.95
C ARG A 243 -17.33 23.66 -14.83
N ASP A 244 -17.97 23.27 -15.94
CA ASP A 244 -19.41 23.08 -15.99
C ASP A 244 -19.85 21.66 -15.58
N ILE A 245 -18.95 20.81 -15.10
CA ILE A 245 -19.25 19.41 -14.72
C ILE A 245 -19.06 19.19 -13.22
N ILE A 246 -17.95 19.68 -12.66
CA ILE A 246 -17.58 19.44 -11.27
C ILE A 246 -18.08 20.58 -10.37
N GLU A 247 -18.83 20.21 -9.34
CA GLU A 247 -19.22 21.06 -8.23
C GLU A 247 -18.69 20.45 -6.93
N ARG A 248 -18.06 21.25 -6.07
CA ARG A 248 -17.55 20.80 -4.76
C ARG A 248 -18.23 21.60 -3.65
N VAL A 249 -18.78 20.88 -2.69
CA VAL A 249 -19.28 21.40 -1.42
C VAL A 249 -18.24 21.04 -0.34
N PRO A 250 -17.40 21.98 0.12
CA PRO A 250 -16.42 21.75 1.18
C PRO A 250 -17.11 21.69 2.56
N LEU A 251 -16.36 21.26 3.58
CA LEU A 251 -16.84 21.16 4.97
C LEU A 251 -17.50 22.45 5.47
N SER A 252 -16.83 23.59 5.29
CA SER A 252 -17.33 24.91 5.70
C SER A 252 -18.64 25.34 5.04
N LEU A 253 -19.06 24.65 3.97
CA LEU A 253 -20.33 24.87 3.27
C LEU A 253 -21.30 23.68 3.41
N GLY A 254 -21.08 22.79 4.38
CA GLY A 254 -21.97 21.66 4.66
C GLY A 254 -21.68 20.40 3.83
N GLY A 255 -20.44 20.23 3.36
CA GLY A 255 -20.02 19.07 2.55
C GLY A 255 -19.97 17.75 3.31
N LYS A 256 -20.05 17.76 4.64
CA LYS A 256 -20.01 16.54 5.46
C LYS A 256 -21.33 15.78 5.36
N VAL A 257 -21.25 14.51 4.98
CA VAL A 257 -22.40 13.59 4.94
C VAL A 257 -22.51 12.83 6.25
N THR A 258 -23.73 12.77 6.79
CA THR A 258 -24.05 12.12 8.08
C THR A 258 -24.84 10.83 7.89
N ARG A 259 -25.68 10.73 6.84
CA ARG A 259 -26.48 9.55 6.52
C ARG A 259 -26.48 9.23 5.03
N ILE A 260 -26.53 7.94 4.71
CA ILE A 260 -26.68 7.41 3.35
C ILE A 260 -27.94 6.53 3.30
N ASP A 261 -28.78 6.75 2.29
CA ASP A 261 -29.76 5.77 1.83
C ASP A 261 -29.29 5.21 0.48
N ALA A 262 -28.61 4.07 0.52
CA ALA A 262 -28.04 3.47 -0.68
C ALA A 262 -29.12 2.87 -1.63
N LYS A 263 -30.33 2.60 -1.13
CA LYS A 263 -31.44 2.12 -1.97
C LYS A 263 -32.10 3.27 -2.72
N ALA A 264 -32.26 4.42 -2.07
CA ALA A 264 -32.76 5.64 -2.69
C ALA A 264 -31.68 6.39 -3.50
N LEU A 265 -30.41 6.04 -3.33
CA LEU A 265 -29.23 6.77 -3.83
C LEU A 265 -29.22 8.22 -3.36
N GLU A 266 -29.42 8.41 -2.05
CA GLU A 266 -29.48 9.71 -1.40
C GLU A 266 -28.41 9.84 -0.31
N ALA A 267 -27.78 11.02 -0.24
CA ALA A 267 -26.86 11.41 0.82
C ALA A 267 -27.43 12.59 1.59
N GLU A 268 -27.43 12.51 2.92
CA GLU A 268 -27.87 13.57 3.82
C GLU A 268 -26.64 14.28 4.40
N THR A 269 -26.59 15.60 4.24
CA THR A 269 -25.49 16.41 4.79
C THR A 269 -25.72 16.77 6.26
N GLU A 270 -24.70 17.27 6.94
CA GLU A 270 -24.79 17.75 8.33
C GLU A 270 -25.75 18.93 8.52
N PHE A 271 -26.10 19.63 7.42
CA PHE A 271 -27.11 20.70 7.42
C PHE A 271 -28.53 20.20 7.10
N GLY A 272 -28.71 18.89 6.90
CA GLY A 272 -30.00 18.27 6.60
C GLY A 272 -30.39 18.33 5.11
N ASP A 273 -29.48 18.72 4.22
CA ASP A 273 -29.75 18.69 2.79
C ASP A 273 -29.77 17.24 2.28
N LEU A 274 -30.83 16.88 1.56
CA LEU A 274 -30.95 15.59 0.90
C LEU A 274 -30.51 15.69 -0.55
N ILE A 275 -29.35 15.11 -0.86
CA ILE A 275 -28.74 15.11 -2.18
C ILE A 275 -29.01 13.79 -2.88
N LYS A 276 -29.91 13.83 -3.87
CA LYS A 276 -30.23 12.67 -4.72
C LYS A 276 -29.22 12.50 -5.85
N ALA A 277 -28.80 11.26 -6.08
CA ALA A 277 -27.87 10.85 -7.11
C ALA A 277 -28.50 9.83 -8.08
N ASP A 278 -27.91 9.73 -9.27
CA ASP A 278 -28.10 8.59 -10.17
C ASP A 278 -26.96 7.56 -10.00
N VAL A 279 -25.79 8.02 -9.53
CA VAL A 279 -24.67 7.18 -9.09
C VAL A 279 -24.08 7.79 -7.82
N LEU A 280 -23.99 7.00 -6.75
CA LEU A 280 -23.50 7.44 -5.45
C LEU A 280 -22.21 6.70 -5.09
N ASN A 281 -21.07 7.40 -5.10
CA ASN A 281 -19.77 6.86 -4.69
C ASN A 281 -19.43 7.31 -3.27
N VAL A 282 -19.55 6.42 -2.29
CA VAL A 282 -19.30 6.74 -0.87
C VAL A 282 -17.97 6.18 -0.42
N ILE A 283 -17.01 7.04 -0.09
CA ILE A 283 -15.73 6.63 0.48
C ILE A 283 -15.87 6.74 2.02
N PRO A 284 -16.02 5.63 2.75
CA PRO A 284 -16.24 5.70 4.20
C PRO A 284 -14.93 5.99 4.95
N PRO A 285 -15.02 6.46 6.21
CA PRO A 285 -13.87 6.55 7.11
C PRO A 285 -13.14 5.21 7.24
N GLN A 286 -11.82 5.28 7.47
CA GLN A 286 -10.93 4.12 7.36
C GLN A 286 -10.21 3.84 8.68
N GLN A 287 -9.69 2.62 8.80
CA GLN A 287 -8.87 2.13 9.91
C GLN A 287 -7.84 1.14 9.38
N ALA A 288 -6.90 0.67 10.22
CA ALA A 288 -6.04 -0.45 9.85
C ALA A 288 -6.86 -1.72 9.61
N GLY A 289 -6.41 -2.57 8.69
CA GLY A 289 -7.04 -3.88 8.46
C GLY A 289 -7.18 -4.68 9.76
N LEU A 290 -8.33 -5.34 9.97
CA LEU A 290 -8.76 -5.90 11.27
C LEU A 290 -7.73 -6.80 11.95
N ILE A 291 -6.92 -7.53 11.19
CA ILE A 291 -5.87 -8.39 11.75
C ILE A 291 -4.85 -7.62 12.61
N ALA A 292 -4.67 -6.30 12.38
CA ALA A 292 -3.83 -5.45 13.22
C ALA A 292 -4.40 -5.29 14.64
N GLN A 293 -5.73 -5.25 14.79
CA GLN A 293 -6.37 -5.22 16.10
C GLN A 293 -6.27 -6.59 16.78
N THR A 294 -6.53 -7.67 16.03
CA THR A 294 -6.41 -9.04 16.55
C THR A 294 -4.98 -9.38 16.98
N ALA A 295 -3.97 -8.80 16.32
CA ALA A 295 -2.56 -8.94 16.68
C ALA A 295 -2.13 -8.03 17.85
N GLY A 296 -3.02 -7.19 18.39
CA GLY A 296 -2.73 -6.30 19.52
C GLY A 296 -1.79 -5.14 19.18
N VAL A 297 -1.61 -4.80 17.90
CA VAL A 297 -0.67 -3.74 17.46
C VAL A 297 -1.34 -2.40 17.16
N ALA A 298 -2.65 -2.37 16.98
CA ALA A 298 -3.40 -1.12 16.76
C ALA A 298 -3.71 -0.42 18.09
N ASN A 299 -3.61 0.91 18.11
CA ASN A 299 -3.95 1.73 19.27
C ASN A 299 -5.40 2.28 19.21
N GLU A 300 -5.76 3.18 20.11
CA GLU A 300 -7.07 3.83 20.19
C GLU A 300 -7.48 4.62 18.95
N THR A 301 -6.51 5.01 18.11
CA THR A 301 -6.79 5.66 16.82
C THR A 301 -7.14 4.67 15.71
N LEU A 302 -7.14 3.37 16.01
CA LEU A 302 -7.38 2.25 15.08
C LEU A 302 -6.29 2.11 14.00
N TRP A 303 -5.13 2.71 14.23
CA TRP A 303 -3.92 2.59 13.40
C TRP A 303 -2.76 2.05 14.25
N VAL A 304 -1.66 1.68 13.60
CA VAL A 304 -0.51 1.03 14.27
C VAL A 304 0.64 2.02 14.49
N PRO A 305 1.00 2.33 15.76
CA PRO A 305 2.25 2.99 16.09
C PRO A 305 3.45 2.09 15.75
N ILE A 306 4.47 2.67 15.12
CA ILE A 306 5.67 1.94 14.68
C ILE A 306 6.95 2.64 15.12
N GLU A 307 8.02 1.87 15.28
CA GLU A 307 9.37 2.38 15.38
C GLU A 307 9.83 2.92 14.03
N ALA A 308 10.16 4.22 13.96
CA ALA A 308 10.33 4.91 12.68
C ALA A 308 11.46 4.34 11.79
N ASP A 309 12.52 3.80 12.40
CA ASP A 309 13.69 3.26 11.70
C ASP A 309 13.49 1.82 11.20
N THR A 310 12.58 1.05 11.80
CA THR A 310 12.48 -0.40 11.56
C THR A 310 11.10 -0.84 11.10
N PHE A 311 10.06 -0.04 11.36
CA PHE A 311 8.66 -0.42 11.23
C PHE A 311 8.23 -1.59 12.13
N GLU A 312 9.01 -1.88 13.16
CA GLU A 312 8.57 -2.77 14.26
C GLU A 312 7.43 -2.09 15.02
N SER A 313 6.46 -2.87 15.49
CA SER A 313 5.38 -2.38 16.33
C SER A 313 5.95 -1.88 17.65
N GLN A 314 5.49 -0.72 18.11
CA GLN A 314 5.84 -0.22 19.45
C GLN A 314 5.18 -1.05 20.57
N ALA A 315 4.16 -1.85 20.24
CA ALA A 315 3.39 -2.62 21.21
C ALA A 315 3.86 -4.08 21.31
N VAL A 316 4.36 -4.66 20.21
CA VAL A 316 4.68 -6.09 20.14
C VAL A 316 6.01 -6.30 19.41
N ASN A 317 6.99 -6.84 20.14
CA ASN A 317 8.28 -7.22 19.57
C ASN A 317 8.14 -8.28 18.48
N ASP A 318 9.06 -8.28 17.52
CA ASP A 318 9.12 -9.22 16.39
C ASP A 318 7.93 -9.13 15.41
N VAL A 319 7.03 -8.18 15.60
CA VAL A 319 5.92 -7.87 14.68
C VAL A 319 6.18 -6.53 14.02
N TYR A 320 6.26 -6.52 12.70
CA TYR A 320 6.49 -5.34 11.87
C TYR A 320 5.19 -4.99 11.14
N VAL A 321 4.91 -3.71 10.94
CA VAL A 321 3.71 -3.27 10.23
C VAL A 321 4.08 -2.21 9.20
N VAL A 322 3.61 -2.35 7.96
CA VAL A 322 3.92 -1.40 6.87
C VAL A 322 2.69 -1.05 6.03
N GLY A 323 2.77 0.08 5.32
CA GLY A 323 1.71 0.58 4.45
C GLY A 323 0.61 1.29 5.23
N ASP A 324 -0.61 1.27 4.68
CA ASP A 324 -1.71 2.11 5.16
C ASP A 324 -2.08 1.88 6.63
N ALA A 325 -1.84 0.69 7.19
CA ALA A 325 -2.15 0.37 8.58
C ALA A 325 -1.36 1.20 9.60
N THR A 326 -0.23 1.80 9.19
CA THR A 326 0.71 2.47 10.09
C THR A 326 0.36 3.93 10.38
N ILE A 327 0.87 4.42 11.51
CA ILE A 327 1.04 5.84 11.82
C ILE A 327 2.45 6.24 11.38
N ALA A 328 2.61 6.58 10.11
CA ALA A 328 3.90 6.95 9.51
C ALA A 328 3.97 8.43 9.08
N ALA A 329 3.15 9.29 9.69
CA ALA A 329 3.12 10.72 9.39
C ALA A 329 4.54 11.32 9.52
N PRO A 330 4.97 12.18 8.59
CA PRO A 330 4.17 12.83 7.54
C PRO A 330 4.01 12.04 6.23
N MET A 331 4.47 10.78 6.13
CA MET A 331 4.28 9.99 4.91
C MET A 331 2.79 9.70 4.67
N PRO A 332 2.28 9.87 3.43
CA PRO A 332 0.89 9.55 3.12
C PRO A 332 0.67 8.04 3.06
N LYS A 333 -0.57 7.60 3.32
CA LYS A 333 -1.03 6.23 3.11
C LYS A 333 -1.16 5.95 1.60
N SER A 334 -0.06 5.61 0.93
CA SER A 334 0.03 5.42 -0.52
C SER A 334 0.75 4.12 -0.88
N GLY A 335 0.57 3.66 -2.13
CA GLY A 335 1.30 2.50 -2.64
C GLY A 335 2.83 2.69 -2.65
N PHE A 336 3.31 3.91 -2.94
CA PHE A 336 4.74 4.20 -2.95
C PHE A 336 5.30 4.25 -1.51
N SER A 337 4.59 4.88 -0.58
CA SER A 337 4.95 4.81 0.85
C SER A 337 5.01 3.36 1.32
N ALA A 338 3.97 2.54 1.06
CA ALA A 338 3.97 1.14 1.46
C ALA A 338 5.18 0.36 0.90
N ASN A 339 5.57 0.61 -0.35
CA ASN A 339 6.75 0.00 -0.97
C ASN A 339 8.07 0.44 -0.30
N THR A 340 8.28 1.73 -0.06
CA THR A 340 9.54 2.21 0.55
C THR A 340 9.65 1.80 2.02
N GLN A 341 8.55 1.84 2.76
CA GLN A 341 8.46 1.33 4.13
C GLN A 341 8.78 -0.17 4.20
N ALA A 342 8.23 -0.97 3.28
CA ALA A 342 8.49 -2.41 3.22
C ALA A 342 9.96 -2.75 2.93
N LYS A 343 10.68 -1.93 2.15
CA LYS A 343 12.12 -2.13 1.91
C LYS A 343 12.94 -1.90 3.17
N VAL A 344 12.60 -0.88 3.96
CA VAL A 344 13.23 -0.61 5.25
C VAL A 344 12.91 -1.70 6.27
N ALA A 345 11.64 -2.10 6.38
CA ALA A 345 11.22 -3.19 7.26
C ALA A 345 11.90 -4.52 6.90
N ALA A 346 12.00 -4.83 5.60
CA ALA A 346 12.72 -6.02 5.12
C ALA A 346 14.21 -6.01 5.55
N ALA A 347 14.88 -4.86 5.43
CA ALA A 347 16.27 -4.73 5.88
C ALA A 347 16.39 -4.88 7.40
N ALA A 348 15.47 -4.29 8.18
CA ALA A 348 15.44 -4.41 9.63
C ALA A 348 15.18 -5.85 10.10
N ILE A 349 14.23 -6.56 9.48
CA ILE A 349 13.94 -7.97 9.76
C ILE A 349 15.18 -8.84 9.52
N VAL A 350 15.85 -8.66 8.38
CA VAL A 350 17.06 -9.42 8.02
C VAL A 350 18.21 -9.10 8.96
N ALA A 351 18.41 -7.83 9.33
CA ALA A 351 19.42 -7.44 10.31
C ALA A 351 19.15 -8.05 11.68
N SER A 352 17.90 -7.98 12.15
CA SER A 352 17.50 -8.53 13.44
C SER A 352 17.68 -10.04 13.52
N LEU A 353 17.29 -10.80 12.48
CA LEU A 353 17.54 -12.25 12.39
C LEU A 353 19.04 -12.60 12.40
N ALA A 354 19.89 -11.68 11.93
CA ALA A 354 21.35 -11.82 11.96
C ALA A 354 21.99 -11.28 13.26
N GLY A 355 21.21 -10.83 14.25
CA GLY A 355 21.72 -10.22 15.48
C GLY A 355 22.44 -8.88 15.25
N LYS A 356 22.05 -8.14 14.21
CA LYS A 356 22.61 -6.83 13.84
C LYS A 356 21.59 -5.72 14.06
N GLU A 357 22.09 -4.53 14.33
CA GLU A 357 21.26 -3.33 14.39
C GLU A 357 20.75 -2.93 13.00
N ALA A 358 19.52 -2.40 12.97
CA ALA A 358 18.95 -1.84 11.75
C ALA A 358 19.62 -0.50 11.41
N THR A 359 19.74 -0.21 10.12
CA THR A 359 20.22 1.08 9.64
C THR A 359 19.11 2.12 9.66
N LYS A 360 19.50 3.39 9.77
CA LYS A 360 18.60 4.53 9.67
C LYS A 360 17.70 4.48 8.44
N GLY A 361 16.41 4.75 8.62
CA GLY A 361 15.42 4.77 7.55
C GLY A 361 15.57 5.94 6.56
N LEU A 362 15.49 5.62 5.26
CA LEU A 362 15.36 6.58 4.17
C LEU A 362 14.17 6.18 3.31
N PHE A 363 13.29 7.14 3.02
CA PHE A 363 12.03 6.88 2.35
C PHE A 363 11.73 7.92 1.29
N ALA A 364 10.88 7.56 0.36
CA ALA A 364 10.34 8.45 -0.64
C ALA A 364 8.87 8.13 -0.88
N ASN A 365 8.12 9.14 -1.31
CA ASN A 365 6.78 8.99 -1.82
C ASN A 365 6.59 9.91 -3.03
N THR A 366 5.81 9.45 -4.00
CA THR A 366 5.24 10.31 -5.04
C THR A 366 3.82 9.83 -5.34
N CYS A 367 2.85 10.74 -5.35
CA CYS A 367 1.48 10.49 -5.76
C CYS A 367 1.16 11.31 -7.02
N TYR A 368 1.22 10.64 -8.17
CA TYR A 368 0.71 11.18 -9.43
C TYR A 368 -0.82 11.21 -9.41
N SER A 369 -1.38 12.19 -10.09
CA SER A 369 -2.81 12.26 -10.39
C SER A 369 -3.03 12.74 -11.80
N LEU A 370 -3.93 12.09 -12.52
CA LEU A 370 -4.34 12.49 -13.86
C LEU A 370 -5.61 13.33 -13.79
N ILE A 371 -5.58 14.53 -14.34
CA ILE A 371 -6.78 15.39 -14.47
C ILE A 371 -7.45 15.17 -15.83
N ALA A 372 -6.67 15.07 -16.88
CA ALA A 372 -7.09 14.75 -18.25
C ALA A 372 -6.00 13.85 -18.89
N PRO A 373 -6.26 13.16 -20.01
CA PRO A 373 -5.33 12.18 -20.58
C PRO A 373 -3.87 12.63 -20.69
N ASP A 374 -3.63 13.89 -21.07
CA ASP A 374 -2.30 14.50 -21.18
C ASP A 374 -2.03 15.58 -20.12
N TYR A 375 -2.73 15.54 -18.97
CA TYR A 375 -2.59 16.51 -17.89
C TYR A 375 -2.39 15.82 -16.55
N GLY A 376 -1.13 15.53 -16.23
CA GLY A 376 -0.70 14.97 -14.95
C GLY A 376 -0.23 16.04 -13.97
N ILE A 377 -0.38 15.75 -12.68
CA ILE A 377 0.17 16.51 -11.55
C ILE A 377 0.69 15.57 -10.47
N SER A 378 1.69 15.97 -9.71
CA SER A 378 2.32 15.14 -8.69
C SER A 378 2.50 15.87 -7.36
N VAL A 379 2.65 15.09 -6.30
CA VAL A 379 3.22 15.51 -5.02
C VAL A 379 4.29 14.49 -4.67
N ALA A 380 5.48 14.96 -4.33
CA ALA A 380 6.62 14.13 -4.00
C ALA A 380 7.23 14.56 -2.67
N GLY A 381 7.83 13.62 -1.96
CA GLY A 381 8.55 13.87 -0.72
C GLY A 381 9.64 12.84 -0.47
N ALA A 382 10.74 13.29 0.12
CA ALA A 382 11.82 12.47 0.66
C ALA A 382 11.83 12.58 2.18
N TYR A 383 11.91 11.45 2.86
CA TYR A 383 11.75 11.35 4.30
C TYR A 383 12.92 10.59 4.93
N THR A 384 13.20 10.90 6.19
CA THR A 384 14.12 10.14 7.03
C THR A 384 13.61 10.12 8.45
N THR A 385 14.37 9.52 9.35
CA THR A 385 14.07 9.50 10.78
C THR A 385 14.93 10.51 11.54
N GLU A 386 14.38 11.14 12.56
CA GLU A 386 15.10 11.96 13.53
C GLU A 386 14.46 11.77 14.91
N ALA A 387 15.29 11.50 15.92
CA ALA A 387 14.84 11.29 17.30
C ALA A 387 13.63 10.32 17.41
N GLY A 388 13.70 9.21 16.69
CA GLY A 388 12.65 8.17 16.67
C GLY A 388 11.37 8.53 15.92
N LYS A 389 11.36 9.63 15.16
CA LYS A 389 10.18 10.09 14.39
C LYS A 389 10.50 10.24 12.91
N MET A 390 9.49 10.03 12.07
CA MET A 390 9.57 10.35 10.64
C MET A 390 9.55 11.86 10.42
N VAL A 391 10.44 12.34 9.55
CA VAL A 391 10.52 13.74 9.15
C VAL A 391 10.64 13.87 7.63
N GLU A 392 9.96 14.84 7.06
CA GLU A 392 10.12 15.22 5.66
C GLU A 392 11.34 16.13 5.50
N ARG A 393 12.20 15.84 4.52
CA ARG A 393 13.43 16.59 4.25
C ARG A 393 13.30 17.54 3.08
N SER A 394 12.63 17.07 2.05
CA SER A 394 12.34 17.82 0.84
C SER A 394 11.09 17.24 0.21
N GLY A 395 10.37 18.07 -0.52
CA GLY A 395 9.13 17.68 -1.14
C GLY A 395 8.46 18.88 -1.77
N GLY A 396 7.28 18.63 -2.34
CA GLY A 396 6.49 19.66 -3.00
C GLY A 396 5.47 19.07 -3.94
N VAL A 397 4.63 19.95 -4.45
CA VAL A 397 3.67 19.66 -5.52
C VAL A 397 4.20 20.21 -6.83
N SER A 398 3.64 19.77 -7.96
CA SER A 398 3.94 20.36 -9.26
C SER A 398 3.80 21.89 -9.24
N PRO A 399 4.62 22.65 -9.99
CA PRO A 399 4.47 24.09 -10.09
C PRO A 399 3.13 24.45 -10.74
N MET A 400 2.49 25.52 -10.25
CA MET A 400 1.18 25.99 -10.74
C MET A 400 1.24 26.59 -12.15
N ASP A 401 2.38 27.16 -12.53
CA ASP A 401 2.66 27.85 -13.78
C ASP A 401 3.34 26.94 -14.83
N ALA A 402 3.34 25.62 -14.61
CA ALA A 402 3.92 24.67 -15.55
C ALA A 402 3.18 24.68 -16.91
N ASP A 403 3.94 24.56 -17.99
CA ASP A 403 3.39 24.49 -19.36
C ASP A 403 2.69 23.16 -19.66
N GLU A 404 1.93 23.11 -20.77
CA GLU A 404 1.25 21.89 -21.21
C GLU A 404 2.21 20.71 -21.43
N ALA A 405 3.41 20.99 -21.93
CA ALA A 405 4.42 19.95 -22.14
C ALA A 405 4.87 19.32 -20.82
N PHE A 406 4.97 20.09 -19.74
CA PHE A 406 5.25 19.60 -18.39
C PHE A 406 4.10 18.74 -17.88
N ARG A 407 2.86 19.20 -18.00
CA ARG A 407 1.67 18.44 -17.60
C ARG A 407 1.54 17.12 -18.33
N LYS A 408 1.86 17.12 -19.64
CA LYS A 408 1.91 15.88 -20.43
C LYS A 408 3.00 14.94 -19.92
N ARG A 409 4.22 15.44 -19.70
CA ARG A 409 5.32 14.62 -19.15
C ARG A 409 4.95 14.03 -17.80
N GLU A 410 4.25 14.76 -16.93
CA GLU A 410 3.79 14.21 -15.66
C GLU A 410 2.76 13.08 -15.80
N ALA A 411 1.89 13.15 -16.81
CA ALA A 411 0.98 12.04 -17.12
C ALA A 411 1.76 10.80 -17.57
N ASP A 412 2.72 10.98 -18.49
CA ASP A 412 3.59 9.92 -19.00
C ASP A 412 4.43 9.31 -17.85
N TYR A 413 5.03 10.14 -17.00
CA TYR A 413 5.79 9.68 -15.82
C TYR A 413 4.94 8.97 -14.78
N GLY A 414 3.66 9.34 -14.62
CA GLY A 414 2.74 8.60 -13.77
C GLY A 414 2.52 7.17 -14.28
N ALA A 415 2.37 6.99 -15.59
CA ALA A 415 2.25 5.67 -16.22
C ALA A 415 3.54 4.85 -16.11
N ASP A 416 4.69 5.47 -16.33
CA ASP A 416 6.01 4.84 -16.17
C ASP A 416 6.25 4.43 -14.71
N TRP A 417 5.88 5.28 -13.75
CA TRP A 417 5.92 4.96 -12.32
C TRP A 417 5.10 3.71 -12.03
N TYR A 418 3.88 3.62 -12.59
CA TYR A 418 3.01 2.47 -12.36
C TYR A 418 3.61 1.17 -12.91
N ALA A 419 4.19 1.22 -14.11
CA ALA A 419 4.89 0.07 -14.70
C ALA A 419 6.11 -0.34 -13.84
N ALA A 420 6.93 0.63 -13.43
CA ALA A 420 8.14 0.38 -12.65
C ALA A 420 7.82 -0.18 -11.25
N ILE A 421 6.86 0.41 -10.54
CA ILE A 421 6.48 -0.06 -9.20
C ILE A 421 5.81 -1.43 -9.26
N SER A 422 4.99 -1.71 -10.29
CA SER A 422 4.39 -3.03 -10.47
C SER A 422 5.43 -4.12 -10.70
N LEU A 423 6.45 -3.81 -11.52
CA LEU A 423 7.59 -4.69 -11.76
C LEU A 423 8.42 -4.90 -10.49
N ASP A 424 8.65 -3.86 -9.69
CA ASP A 424 9.40 -3.92 -8.43
C ASP A 424 8.69 -4.76 -7.36
N ILE A 425 7.36 -4.73 -7.32
CA ILE A 425 6.59 -5.40 -6.27
C ILE A 425 6.27 -6.83 -6.67
N TRP A 426 5.52 -7.02 -7.76
CA TRP A 426 4.99 -8.33 -8.15
C TRP A 426 5.80 -9.00 -9.26
N GLY A 427 6.79 -8.32 -9.84
CA GLY A 427 7.45 -8.80 -11.06
C GLY A 427 6.57 -8.69 -12.32
N THR A 428 5.44 -7.99 -12.24
CA THR A 428 4.50 -7.84 -13.35
C THR A 428 5.01 -6.79 -14.34
N HIS A 429 5.09 -7.16 -15.62
CA HIS A 429 5.29 -6.20 -16.70
C HIS A 429 3.94 -5.62 -17.13
N VAL A 430 3.66 -4.38 -16.73
CA VAL A 430 2.50 -3.64 -17.21
C VAL A 430 2.93 -2.77 -18.39
N LYS A 431 2.08 -2.67 -19.42
CA LYS A 431 2.27 -1.65 -20.46
C LYS A 431 2.00 -0.27 -19.86
N ALA A 432 3.00 0.61 -19.96
CA ALA A 432 2.86 2.02 -19.64
C ALA A 432 1.70 2.62 -20.43
#